data_AF-A0AAQ3J6F8-F1
#
_entry.id   AF-A0AAQ3J6F8-F1
#
_cell.length_a   1.000
_cell.length_b   1.000
_cell.length_c   1.000
_cell.angle_alpha   90.00
_cell.angle_beta   90.00
_cell.angle_gamma   90.00
#
_symmetry.space_group_name_H-M   'P 1'
#
loop_
_entity.id
_entity.type
_entity.pdbx_description
1 polymer ?
#
loop_
_entity_poly.entity_id
_entity_poly.type
_entity_poly.pdbx_seq_one_letter_code
_entity_poly.pdbx_strand_id
1 'polypeptide(L)'
;MNATDEVFQILRDAKVLARRYYHLTGKPLGVTGEIAEFEAARILDLELELARQAGYDATETRDGLTLKIQIKGRYFPNVKLRGGRLGSIDLKQPFDRDRRFWPVHL
;
A
#
# COMPACT_ATOMS: atom_id res chain seq x y z
N MET A 1 -23.84 1.72 0.89
CA MET A 1 -22.38 1.66 0.71
C MET A 1 -22.08 0.33 0.07
N ASN A 2 -21.26 0.30 -0.98
CA ASN A 2 -20.79 -0.97 -1.52
C ASN A 2 -19.73 -1.56 -0.55
N ALA A 3 -19.44 -2.86 -0.64
CA ALA A 3 -18.49 -3.51 0.26
C ALA A 3 -17.07 -2.89 0.20
N THR A 4 -16.69 -2.36 -0.96
CA THR A 4 -15.40 -1.68 -1.18
C THR A 4 -15.29 -0.38 -0.38
N ASP A 5 -16.36 0.42 -0.34
CA ASP A 5 -16.43 1.67 0.43
C ASP A 5 -16.26 1.40 1.93
N GLU A 6 -16.87 0.31 2.42
CA GLU A 6 -16.78 -0.11 3.82
C GLU A 6 -15.35 -0.56 4.16
N VAL A 7 -14.71 -1.33 3.28
CA VAL A 7 -13.31 -1.73 3.46
C VAL A 7 -12.40 -0.50 3.49
N PHE A 8 -12.60 0.49 2.62
CA PHE A 8 -11.81 1.72 2.65
C PHE A 8 -12.02 2.54 3.93
N GLN A 9 -13.23 2.54 4.47
CA GLN A 9 -13.49 3.17 5.76
C GLN A 9 -12.76 2.44 6.89
N ILE A 10 -12.79 1.10 6.90
CA ILE A 10 -12.04 0.28 7.86
C ILE A 10 -10.53 0.56 7.76
N LEU A 11 -9.96 0.64 6.56
CA LEU A 11 -8.53 0.89 6.36
C LEU A 11 -8.14 2.30 6.80
N ARG A 12 -9.01 3.29 6.59
CA ARG A 12 -8.84 4.65 7.12
C ARG A 12 -8.80 4.65 8.65
N ASP A 13 -9.73 3.95 9.30
CA ASP A 13 -9.80 3.89 10.76
C ASP A 13 -8.65 3.08 11.35
N ALA A 14 -8.27 1.98 10.70
CA ALA A 14 -7.10 1.17 11.03
C ALA A 14 -5.81 1.99 10.97
N LYS A 15 -5.68 2.89 9.99
CA LYS A 15 -4.55 3.84 9.95
C LYS A 15 -4.51 4.67 11.22
N VAL A 16 -5.59 5.38 11.57
CA VAL A 16 -5.64 6.21 12.79
C VAL A 16 -5.27 5.39 14.04
N LEU A 17 -5.80 4.17 14.15
CA LEU A 17 -5.50 3.27 15.26
C LEU A 17 -4.03 2.84 15.28
N ALA A 18 -3.45 2.48 14.13
CA ALA A 18 -2.04 2.10 13.99
C ALA A 18 -1.11 3.23 14.42
N ARG A 19 -1.43 4.49 14.05
CA ARG A 19 -0.68 5.68 14.50
C ARG A 19 -0.69 5.80 16.01
N ARG A 20 -1.88 5.71 16.61
CA ARG A 20 -2.05 5.83 18.06
C ARG A 20 -1.36 4.69 18.82
N TYR A 21 -1.52 3.45 18.33
CA TYR A 21 -0.85 2.28 18.87
C TYR A 21 0.66 2.46 18.87
N TYR A 22 1.23 2.95 17.76
CA TYR A 22 2.66 3.23 17.68
C TYR A 22 3.11 4.29 18.69
N HIS A 23 2.40 5.41 18.81
CA HIS A 23 2.75 6.47 19.77
C HIS A 23 2.76 5.98 21.22
N LEU A 24 1.88 5.03 21.57
CA LEU A 24 1.79 4.48 22.92
C LEU A 24 2.81 3.37 23.19
N THR A 25 3.18 2.58 22.17
CA THR A 25 3.93 1.33 22.37
C THR A 25 5.33 1.32 21.77
N GLY A 26 5.62 2.26 20.86
CA GLY A 26 6.82 2.24 20.01
C GLY A 26 6.87 1.09 19.01
N LYS A 27 5.77 0.34 18.82
CA LYS A 27 5.69 -0.83 17.94
C LYS A 27 4.63 -0.61 16.84
N PRO A 28 4.87 -1.06 15.60
CA PRO A 28 3.87 -0.95 14.54
C PRO A 28 2.72 -1.94 14.77
N LEU A 29 1.52 -1.56 14.33
CA LEU A 29 0.35 -2.45 14.32
C LEU A 29 0.42 -3.38 13.11
N GLY A 30 -0.01 -4.64 13.23
CA GLY A 30 0.15 -5.67 12.20
C GLY A 30 -0.61 -5.49 10.87
N VAL A 31 -1.28 -4.35 10.67
CA VAL A 31 -2.12 -4.03 9.48
C VAL A 31 -1.48 -2.97 8.57
N THR A 32 -0.18 -2.69 8.75
CA THR A 32 0.51 -1.62 8.02
C THR A 32 0.66 -1.86 6.52
N GLY A 33 0.60 -3.13 6.07
CA GLY A 33 0.69 -3.47 4.65
C GLY A 33 -0.58 -3.09 3.89
N GLU A 34 -1.72 -3.49 4.45
CA GLU A 34 -3.05 -3.17 3.92
C GLU A 34 -3.30 -1.66 3.91
N ILE A 35 -2.86 -0.96 4.96
CA ILE A 35 -2.89 0.52 4.99
C ILE A 35 -2.00 1.10 3.88
N ALA A 36 -0.85 0.48 3.58
CA ALA A 36 0.05 0.96 2.53
C ALA A 36 -0.57 0.84 1.14
N GLU A 37 -1.17 -0.30 0.85
CA GLU A 37 -1.88 -0.57 -0.41
C GLU A 37 -2.99 0.46 -0.60
N PHE A 38 -3.83 0.66 0.43
CA PHE A 38 -4.89 1.65 0.41
C PHE A 38 -4.38 3.08 0.18
N GLU A 39 -3.37 3.51 0.93
CA GLU A 39 -2.83 4.86 0.80
C GLU A 39 -2.17 5.08 -0.56
N ALA A 40 -1.45 4.09 -1.08
CA ALA A 40 -0.85 4.17 -2.40
C ALA A 40 -1.93 4.26 -3.48
N ALA A 41 -2.95 3.40 -3.44
CA ALA A 41 -4.06 3.45 -4.39
C ALA A 41 -4.80 4.77 -4.34
N ARG A 42 -5.09 5.30 -3.14
CA ARG A 42 -5.75 6.60 -2.98
C ARG A 42 -4.93 7.76 -3.55
N ILE A 43 -3.62 7.75 -3.35
CA ILE A 43 -2.76 8.90 -3.70
C ILE A 43 -2.35 8.86 -5.17
N LEU A 44 -2.21 7.66 -5.72
CA LEU A 44 -1.84 7.43 -7.11
C LEU A 44 -3.05 7.19 -8.02
N ASP A 45 -4.26 7.26 -7.47
CA ASP A 45 -5.53 7.04 -8.17
C ASP A 45 -5.60 5.66 -8.87
N LEU A 46 -5.25 4.62 -8.11
CA LEU A 46 -5.26 3.23 -8.59
C LEU A 46 -6.52 2.51 -8.14
N GLU A 47 -6.96 1.54 -8.93
CA GLU A 47 -8.00 0.60 -8.56
C GLU A 47 -7.38 -0.54 -7.74
N LEU A 48 -7.71 -0.59 -6.45
CA LEU A 48 -7.13 -1.59 -5.54
C LEU A 48 -7.80 -2.95 -5.72
N GLU A 49 -7.00 -3.99 -5.88
CA GLU A 49 -7.46 -5.36 -5.95
C GLU A 49 -7.63 -5.91 -4.54
N LEU A 50 -8.89 -6.12 -4.11
CA LEU A 50 -9.18 -6.60 -2.76
C LEU A 50 -8.83 -8.08 -2.59
N ALA A 51 -8.74 -8.85 -3.68
CA ALA A 51 -8.40 -10.26 -3.64
C ALA A 51 -6.89 -10.51 -3.81
N ARG A 52 -6.24 -11.04 -2.77
CA ARG A 52 -4.79 -11.39 -2.78
C ARG A 52 -4.37 -12.48 -3.78
N GLN A 53 -5.29 -13.00 -4.60
CA GLN A 53 -5.01 -14.11 -5.52
C GLN A 53 -4.35 -13.66 -6.84
N ALA A 54 -4.32 -12.36 -7.14
CA ALA A 54 -4.00 -11.86 -8.46
C ALA A 54 -2.50 -11.69 -8.77
N GLY A 55 -1.63 -11.76 -7.76
CA GLY A 55 -0.18 -11.53 -7.91
C GLY A 55 0.22 -10.05 -8.10
N TYR A 56 -0.76 -9.14 -8.08
CA TYR A 56 -0.62 -7.68 -8.07
C TYR A 56 -1.64 -7.11 -7.07
N ASP A 57 -1.42 -5.86 -6.64
CA ASP A 57 -2.22 -5.22 -5.57
C ASP A 57 -3.19 -4.16 -6.11
N ALA A 58 -2.91 -3.59 -7.29
CA ALA A 58 -3.77 -2.60 -7.92
C ALA A 58 -3.64 -2.60 -9.46
N THR A 59 -4.60 -1.94 -10.12
CA THR A 59 -4.58 -1.66 -11.55
C THR A 59 -4.74 -0.17 -11.86
N GLU A 60 -4.19 0.25 -13.00
CA GLU A 60 -4.38 1.59 -13.57
C GLU A 60 -4.64 1.44 -15.07
N THR A 61 -5.56 2.22 -15.63
CA THR A 61 -5.74 2.30 -17.08
C THR A 61 -4.96 3.49 -17.62
N ARG A 62 -3.97 3.23 -18.46
CA ARG A 62 -3.12 4.26 -19.09
C ARG A 62 -3.02 4.00 -20.58
N ASP A 63 -3.36 5.00 -21.39
CA ASP A 63 -3.32 4.91 -22.87
C ASP A 63 -4.10 3.70 -23.44
N GLY A 64 -5.21 3.34 -22.79
CA GLY A 64 -6.04 2.18 -23.17
C GLY A 64 -5.50 0.82 -22.74
N LEU A 65 -4.38 0.78 -22.00
CA LEU A 65 -3.78 -0.43 -21.46
C LEU A 65 -4.02 -0.51 -19.96
N THR A 66 -4.45 -1.69 -19.48
CA THR A 66 -4.53 -1.98 -18.04
C THR A 66 -3.16 -2.41 -17.54
N LEU A 67 -2.57 -1.60 -16.68
CA LEU A 67 -1.32 -1.89 -16.00
C LEU A 67 -1.62 -2.54 -14.65
N LYS A 68 -0.93 -3.64 -14.35
CA LYS A 68 -0.94 -4.29 -13.04
C LYS A 68 0.20 -3.72 -12.21
N ILE A 69 -0.04 -3.48 -10.93
CA ILE A 69 0.88 -2.77 -10.04
C ILE A 69 1.01 -3.55 -8.73
N GLN A 70 2.26 -3.82 -8.34
CA GLN A 70 2.58 -4.30 -7.00
C GLN A 70 2.95 -3.13 -6.09
N ILE A 71 2.34 -3.04 -4.92
CA ILE A 71 2.54 -2.02 -3.90
C ILE A 71 3.34 -2.64 -2.75
N LYS A 72 4.53 -2.10 -2.49
CA LYS A 72 5.34 -2.48 -1.32
C LYS A 72 5.38 -1.36 -0.30
N GLY A 73 4.52 -1.49 0.70
CA GLY A 73 4.51 -0.63 1.87
C GLY A 73 5.75 -0.79 2.74
N ARG A 74 6.23 0.31 3.31
CA ARG A 74 7.22 0.24 4.38
C ARG A 74 6.96 1.29 5.45
N TYR A 75 7.09 0.83 6.69
CA TYR A 75 7.09 1.66 7.86
C TYR A 75 8.49 2.26 8.12
N PHE A 76 8.54 3.56 8.42
CA PHE A 76 9.77 4.24 8.82
C PHE A 76 9.49 5.18 10.01
N PRO A 77 10.06 4.93 11.20
CA PRO A 77 9.85 5.77 12.38
C PRO A 77 10.56 7.13 12.28
N ASN A 78 11.51 7.27 11.35
CA ASN A 78 12.29 8.48 11.15
C ASN A 78 12.55 8.68 9.67
N VAL A 79 12.37 9.92 9.18
CA VAL A 79 12.61 10.33 7.80
C VAL A 79 14.05 10.03 7.35
N LYS A 80 15.01 10.04 8.28
CA LYS A 80 16.42 9.67 8.02
C LYS A 80 16.61 8.20 7.63
N LEU A 81 15.64 7.32 7.92
CA LEU A 81 15.70 5.89 7.64
C LEU A 81 15.12 5.52 6.26
N ARG A 82 14.62 6.49 5.49
CA ARG A 82 14.02 6.27 4.16
C ARG A 82 14.96 5.57 3.16
N GLY A 83 16.28 5.69 3.33
CA GLY A 83 17.29 5.11 2.44
C GLY A 83 17.65 3.63 2.67
N GLY A 84 17.05 2.95 3.66
CA GLY A 84 17.38 1.54 3.94
C GLY A 84 16.95 0.58 2.82
N ARG A 85 17.57 -0.61 2.74
CA ARG A 85 17.26 -1.62 1.70
C ARG A 85 15.77 -2.02 1.70
N LEU A 86 15.12 -2.00 0.54
CA LEU A 86 13.76 -2.53 0.33
C LEU A 86 13.85 -3.93 -0.29
N GLY A 87 12.82 -4.76 -0.08
CA GLY A 87 12.68 -6.01 -0.83
C GLY A 87 12.60 -5.73 -2.33
N SER A 88 13.33 -6.49 -3.14
CA SER A 88 13.29 -6.36 -4.60
C SER A 88 11.90 -6.71 -5.13
N ILE A 89 11.47 -6.01 -6.17
CA ILE A 89 10.34 -6.36 -7.02
C ILE A 89 10.89 -7.24 -8.16
N ASP A 90 10.19 -8.32 -8.53
CA ASP A 90 10.67 -9.25 -9.55
C ASP A 90 10.19 -8.83 -10.94
N LEU A 91 11.03 -8.03 -11.62
CA LEU A 91 10.74 -7.46 -12.93
C LEU A 91 10.54 -8.51 -14.05
N LYS A 92 10.79 -9.80 -13.79
CA LYS A 92 10.53 -10.88 -14.75
C LYS A 92 9.05 -11.24 -14.83
N GLN A 93 8.24 -10.77 -13.89
CA GLN A 93 6.81 -11.03 -13.86
C GLN A 93 6.04 -10.05 -14.76
N PRO A 94 4.91 -10.47 -15.35
CA PRO A 94 4.15 -9.67 -16.32
C PRO A 94 3.47 -8.42 -15.72
N PHE A 95 3.60 -8.19 -14.41
CA PHE A 95 2.93 -7.14 -13.65
C PHE A 95 3.91 -6.10 -13.05
N ASP A 96 5.18 -6.10 -13.44
CA ASP A 96 6.23 -5.31 -12.76
C ASP A 96 6.99 -4.33 -13.67
N ARG A 97 6.30 -3.67 -14.62
CA ARG A 97 6.95 -2.65 -15.47
C ARG A 97 7.13 -1.29 -14.80
N ASP A 98 6.44 -0.99 -13.69
CA ASP A 98 6.48 0.33 -13.08
C ASP A 98 6.69 0.29 -11.55
N ARG A 99 7.76 0.92 -11.08
CA ARG A 99 8.14 0.95 -9.66
C ARG A 99 7.49 2.17 -9.00
N ARG A 100 6.40 1.98 -8.25
CA ARG A 100 5.84 3.05 -7.43
C ARG A 100 6.06 2.75 -5.94
N PHE A 101 6.94 3.53 -5.33
CA PHE A 101 7.26 3.45 -3.90
C PHE A 101 6.37 4.41 -3.12
N TRP A 102 5.76 3.94 -2.02
CA TRP A 102 4.97 4.82 -1.17
C TRP A 102 5.39 4.76 0.31
N PRO A 103 5.77 5.90 0.92
CA PRO A 103 6.00 5.96 2.34
C PRO A 103 4.66 5.91 3.08
N VAL A 104 4.50 4.96 4.00
CA VAL A 104 3.38 4.99 4.96
C VAL A 104 3.83 5.78 6.17
N HIS A 105 3.33 7.00 6.29
CA HIS A 105 3.46 7.79 7.50
C HIS A 105 2.39 7.33 8.49
N LEU A 106 2.83 6.59 9.52
CA LEU A 106 2.08 6.46 10.77
C LEU A 106 2.31 7.69 11.66
#